data_AF-A0A2J7VR75-F1
#
_entry.id   AF-A0A2J7VR75-F1
#
_cell.length_a   1.000
_cell.length_b   1.000
_cell.length_c   1.000
_cell.angle_alpha   90.00
_cell.angle_beta   90.00
_cell.angle_gamma   90.00
#
_symmetry.space_group_name_H-M   'P 1'
#
loop_
_entity.id
_entity.type
_entity.pdbx_description
1 polymer ?
#
loop_
_entity_poly.entity_id
_entity_poly.type
_entity_poly.pdbx_seq_one_letter_code
_entity_poly.pdbx_strand_id
1 'polypeptide(L)'
;MPDAVTFPGIEYDDGTSGDVYLGRPEDMIAAGLITAAQLPGTPGMPRSSAIFLDGVLQPRGSKPARSERWLQVTLYGRKVRVTKGISHEEEQRRIEARQAEIQELARSEPKADIGFDGARKAFAEASTLFKVGDSVRVGQHSLVVTGEYKLYLVRDKDGEFVDSKGGRFNYQHGYCCQYRNGEEFFYPAHMLSNDDGEPTHLRLVAGKSTQALRPMMEFRERERM
;
A
#
# COMPACT_ATOMS: atom_id res chain seq x y z
N MET A 1 -21.90 13.47 0.91
CA MET A 1 -22.48 12.51 -0.05
C MET A 1 -23.56 13.27 -0.79
N PRO A 2 -23.37 13.72 -2.03
CA PRO A 2 -24.52 14.15 -2.83
C PRO A 2 -25.46 12.95 -2.96
N ASP A 3 -26.76 13.16 -2.75
CA ASP A 3 -27.75 12.08 -2.80
C ASP A 3 -27.66 11.35 -4.14
N ALA A 4 -27.49 10.03 -4.10
CA ALA A 4 -27.46 9.21 -5.30
C ALA A 4 -28.80 9.38 -6.02
N VAL A 5 -28.77 10.08 -7.16
CA VAL A 5 -29.97 10.28 -7.97
C VAL A 5 -30.40 8.93 -8.50
N THR A 6 -31.46 8.39 -7.92
CA THR A 6 -32.02 7.10 -8.31
C THR A 6 -33.04 7.31 -9.41
N PHE A 7 -32.87 6.59 -10.52
CA PHE A 7 -33.79 6.61 -11.64
C PHE A 7 -34.47 5.24 -11.76
N PRO A 8 -35.80 5.17 -11.93
CA PRO A 8 -36.49 3.90 -12.13
C PRO A 8 -35.91 3.13 -13.33
N GLY A 9 -35.63 1.83 -13.16
CA GLY A 9 -35.11 0.96 -14.22
C GLY A 9 -33.61 1.15 -14.55
N ILE A 10 -32.91 2.00 -13.80
CA ILE A 10 -31.48 2.30 -14.01
C ILE A 10 -30.69 1.94 -12.77
N GLU A 11 -29.70 1.07 -12.96
CA GLU A 11 -28.66 0.75 -11.98
C GLU A 11 -27.60 1.87 -12.00
N TYR A 12 -27.12 2.27 -10.82
CA TYR A 12 -26.11 3.30 -10.64
C TYR A 12 -24.89 2.73 -9.89
N ASP A 13 -23.70 3.13 -10.32
CA ASP A 13 -22.41 2.79 -9.70
C ASP A 13 -21.48 4.01 -9.71
N ASP A 14 -20.87 4.32 -8.57
CA ASP A 14 -19.99 5.47 -8.35
C ASP A 14 -18.53 5.11 -8.67
N GLY A 15 -18.28 4.83 -9.95
CA GLY A 15 -16.95 4.47 -10.45
C GLY A 15 -15.88 5.52 -10.11
N THR A 16 -14.64 5.07 -9.91
CA THR A 16 -13.51 5.95 -9.53
C THR A 16 -13.25 7.07 -10.55
N SER A 17 -13.48 6.80 -11.84
CA SER A 17 -13.19 7.74 -12.94
C SER A 17 -14.45 8.33 -13.60
N GLY A 18 -15.61 8.14 -12.98
CA GLY A 18 -16.88 8.59 -13.52
C GLY A 18 -18.07 7.81 -12.99
N ASP A 19 -19.24 8.43 -13.05
CA ASP A 19 -20.51 7.85 -12.67
C ASP A 19 -21.02 6.93 -13.78
N VAL A 20 -21.43 5.72 -13.42
CA VAL A 20 -21.88 4.68 -14.36
C VAL A 20 -23.36 4.42 -14.14
N TYR A 21 -24.12 4.50 -15.22
CA TYR A 21 -25.54 4.20 -15.28
C TYR A 21 -25.78 3.05 -16.24
N LEU A 22 -26.56 2.03 -15.83
CA LEU A 22 -26.90 0.87 -16.66
C LEU A 22 -28.40 0.61 -16.65
N GLY A 23 -29.02 0.56 -17.82
CA GLY A 23 -30.49 0.46 -17.94
C GLY A 23 -30.94 0.34 -19.37
N ARG A 24 -32.24 0.38 -19.64
CA ARG A 24 -32.74 0.32 -21.02
C ARG A 24 -32.60 1.68 -21.72
N PRO A 25 -32.48 1.72 -23.06
CA PRO A 25 -32.40 2.99 -23.80
C PRO A 25 -33.53 3.97 -23.45
N GLU A 26 -34.76 3.48 -23.34
CA GLU A 26 -35.95 4.27 -23.03
C GLU A 26 -35.84 4.92 -21.64
N ASP A 27 -35.40 4.18 -20.64
CA ASP A 27 -35.24 4.68 -19.26
C ASP A 27 -34.13 5.73 -19.20
N MET A 28 -33.02 5.50 -19.93
CA MET A 28 -31.89 6.44 -20.00
C MET A 28 -32.27 7.78 -20.65
N ILE A 29 -33.13 7.74 -21.67
CA ILE A 29 -33.66 8.93 -22.32
C ILE A 29 -34.66 9.64 -21.40
N ALA A 30 -35.56 8.88 -20.76
CA ALA A 30 -36.54 9.44 -19.82
C ALA A 30 -35.86 10.11 -18.61
N ALA A 31 -34.75 9.55 -18.13
CA ALA A 31 -33.91 10.12 -17.09
C ALA A 31 -33.08 11.33 -17.54
N GLY A 32 -33.10 11.68 -18.84
CA GLY A 32 -32.31 12.78 -19.38
C GLY A 32 -30.80 12.52 -19.35
N LEU A 33 -30.36 11.27 -19.22
CA LEU A 33 -28.95 10.91 -19.20
C LEU A 33 -28.33 10.96 -20.60
N ILE A 34 -29.13 10.65 -21.61
CA ILE A 34 -28.79 10.71 -23.05
C ILE A 34 -30.01 11.11 -23.86
N THR A 35 -29.79 11.47 -25.13
CA THR A 35 -30.85 11.64 -26.14
C THR A 35 -30.90 10.45 -27.10
N ALA A 36 -32.02 10.27 -27.80
CA ALA A 36 -32.15 9.22 -28.81
C ALA A 36 -31.09 9.32 -29.92
N ALA A 37 -30.65 10.54 -30.26
CA ALA A 37 -29.60 10.78 -31.23
C ALA A 37 -28.21 10.30 -30.76
N GLN A 38 -27.99 10.19 -29.44
CA GLN A 38 -26.73 9.75 -28.85
C GLN A 38 -26.63 8.22 -28.68
N LEU A 39 -27.66 7.47 -29.07
CA LEU A 39 -27.64 6.01 -29.01
C LEU A 39 -26.72 5.42 -30.09
N PRO A 40 -25.74 4.59 -29.73
CA PRO A 40 -24.97 3.81 -30.69
C PRO A 40 -25.89 2.89 -31.52
N GLY A 41 -25.46 2.55 -32.74
CA GLY A 41 -26.21 1.68 -33.66
C GLY A 41 -27.29 2.37 -34.50
N THR A 42 -27.55 3.66 -34.28
CA THR A 42 -28.40 4.49 -35.15
C THR A 42 -27.63 4.96 -36.41
N PRO A 43 -28.31 5.34 -37.51
CA PRO A 43 -27.63 5.86 -38.71
C PRO A 43 -26.72 7.05 -38.37
N GLY A 44 -25.44 6.97 -38.75
CA GLY A 44 -24.44 8.00 -38.44
C GLY A 44 -23.73 7.83 -37.10
N MET A 45 -24.13 6.87 -36.26
CA MET A 45 -23.46 6.54 -35.00
C MET A 45 -22.62 5.26 -35.09
N PRO A 46 -21.55 5.14 -34.27
CA PRO A 46 -20.81 3.89 -34.13
C PRO A 46 -21.72 2.73 -33.69
N ARG A 47 -21.39 1.50 -34.11
CA ARG A 47 -22.24 0.32 -33.87
C ARG A 47 -22.42 -0.06 -32.39
N SER A 48 -21.41 0.16 -31.54
CA SER A 48 -21.39 -0.38 -30.19
C SER A 48 -21.09 0.64 -29.09
N SER A 49 -20.26 1.65 -29.36
CA SER A 49 -19.86 2.63 -28.36
C SER A 49 -19.58 3.97 -29.01
N ALA A 50 -20.07 5.03 -28.40
CA ALA A 50 -19.89 6.41 -28.81
C ALA A 50 -19.36 7.24 -27.62
N ILE A 51 -18.43 8.15 -27.91
CA ILE A 51 -17.87 9.08 -26.93
C ILE A 51 -18.27 10.47 -27.36
N PHE A 52 -18.72 11.28 -26.40
CA PHE A 52 -19.11 12.66 -26.59
C PHE A 52 -18.30 13.54 -25.65
N LEU A 53 -17.98 14.75 -26.13
CA LEU A 53 -17.43 15.84 -25.33
C LEU A 53 -18.30 17.06 -25.59
N ASP A 54 -18.89 17.65 -24.56
CA ASP A 54 -19.86 18.74 -24.69
C ASP A 54 -21.01 18.38 -25.66
N GLY A 55 -21.45 17.12 -25.62
CA GLY A 55 -22.50 16.59 -26.49
C GLY A 55 -22.06 16.31 -27.94
N VAL A 56 -20.83 16.66 -28.33
CA VAL A 56 -20.30 16.46 -29.68
C VAL A 56 -19.63 15.10 -29.81
N LEU A 57 -20.07 14.31 -30.80
CA LEU A 57 -19.50 12.99 -31.10
C LEU A 57 -18.02 13.09 -31.44
N GLN A 58 -17.21 12.31 -30.74
CA GLN A 58 -15.77 12.28 -30.94
C GLN A 58 -15.37 11.20 -31.97
N PRO A 59 -14.32 11.46 -32.79
CA PRO A 59 -13.82 10.49 -33.75
C PRO A 59 -13.38 9.18 -33.08
N ARG A 60 -13.51 8.07 -33.81
CA ARG A 60 -13.07 6.76 -33.33
C ARG A 60 -11.57 6.77 -33.04
N GLY A 61 -11.17 6.22 -31.89
CA GLY A 61 -9.77 6.17 -31.44
C GLY A 61 -9.28 7.42 -30.70
N SER A 62 -10.10 8.47 -30.62
CA SER A 62 -9.83 9.61 -29.76
C SER A 62 -9.82 9.19 -28.28
N LYS A 63 -8.97 9.87 -27.49
CA LYS A 63 -8.88 9.71 -26.04
C LYS A 63 -9.08 11.06 -25.35
N PRO A 64 -10.27 11.65 -25.44
CA PRO A 64 -10.56 12.90 -24.74
C PRO A 64 -10.43 12.71 -23.23
N ALA A 65 -10.10 13.78 -22.52
CA ALA A 65 -10.04 13.77 -21.06
C ALA A 65 -11.43 13.47 -20.46
N ARG A 66 -11.48 12.65 -19.40
CA ARG A 66 -12.72 12.23 -18.71
C ARG A 66 -13.27 13.29 -17.74
N SER A 67 -13.24 14.56 -18.16
CA SER A 67 -13.83 15.67 -17.41
C SER A 67 -15.37 15.56 -17.34
N GLU A 68 -16.03 16.40 -16.55
CA GLU A 68 -17.50 16.47 -16.45
C GLU A 68 -18.25 16.60 -17.78
N ARG A 69 -17.58 17.15 -18.80
CA ARG A 69 -18.10 17.34 -20.16
C ARG A 69 -18.06 16.07 -21.01
N TRP A 70 -17.39 15.04 -20.51
CA TRP A 70 -17.17 13.77 -21.18
C TRP A 70 -18.32 12.81 -20.87
N LEU A 71 -18.79 12.12 -21.91
CA LEU A 71 -19.85 11.14 -21.85
C LEU A 71 -19.50 9.96 -22.74
N GLN A 72 -19.61 8.74 -22.24
CA GLN A 72 -19.50 7.54 -23.05
C GLN A 72 -20.80 6.74 -22.99
N VAL A 73 -21.32 6.38 -24.16
CA VAL A 73 -22.54 5.58 -24.30
C VAL A 73 -22.18 4.28 -24.99
N THR A 74 -22.41 3.14 -24.34
CA THR A 74 -22.04 1.82 -24.84
C THR A 74 -23.23 0.87 -24.79
N LEU A 75 -23.50 0.20 -25.90
CA LEU A 75 -24.52 -0.85 -25.94
C LEU A 75 -24.01 -2.12 -25.25
N TYR A 76 -24.84 -2.65 -24.37
CA TYR A 76 -24.65 -3.92 -23.67
C TYR A 76 -25.88 -4.81 -23.90
N GLY A 77 -25.90 -5.51 -25.03
CA GLY A 77 -27.05 -6.31 -25.44
C GLY A 77 -28.29 -5.44 -25.62
N ARG A 78 -29.30 -5.63 -24.76
CA ARG A 78 -30.54 -4.82 -24.74
C ARG A 78 -30.49 -3.61 -23.80
N LYS A 79 -29.39 -3.46 -23.04
CA LYS A 79 -29.15 -2.34 -22.13
C LYS A 79 -28.15 -1.36 -22.74
N VAL A 80 -28.12 -0.16 -22.17
CA VAL A 80 -27.12 0.87 -22.46
C VAL A 80 -26.38 1.17 -21.17
N ARG A 81 -25.05 1.22 -21.26
CA ARG A 81 -24.17 1.74 -20.23
C ARG A 81 -23.80 3.18 -20.59
N VAL A 82 -24.14 4.12 -19.72
CA VAL A 82 -23.77 5.52 -19.82
C VAL A 82 -22.74 5.81 -18.73
N THR A 83 -21.55 6.24 -19.12
CA THR A 83 -20.54 6.72 -18.19
C THR A 83 -20.41 8.22 -18.33
N LYS A 84 -20.63 8.96 -17.24
CA LYS A 84 -20.42 10.41 -17.16
C LYS A 84 -19.08 10.69 -16.50
N GLY A 85 -18.31 11.59 -17.09
CA GLY A 85 -17.07 12.07 -16.48
C GLY A 85 -17.38 12.89 -15.23
N ILE A 86 -16.39 12.99 -14.36
CA ILE A 86 -16.45 13.72 -13.09
C ILE A 86 -15.36 14.80 -13.09
N SER A 87 -15.41 15.73 -12.13
CA SER A 87 -14.34 16.68 -11.96
C SER A 87 -13.06 15.97 -11.53
N HIS A 88 -11.91 16.57 -11.83
CA HIS A 88 -10.62 16.05 -11.38
C HIS A 88 -10.52 16.03 -9.85
N GLU A 89 -11.11 17.01 -9.17
CA GLU A 89 -11.17 17.07 -7.71
C GLU A 89 -11.97 15.89 -7.12
N GLU A 90 -13.09 15.53 -7.74
CA GLU A 90 -13.92 14.39 -7.30
C GLU A 90 -13.24 13.06 -7.60
N GLU A 91 -12.60 12.91 -8.75
CA GLU A 91 -11.78 11.73 -9.07
C GLU A 91 -10.68 11.54 -8.01
N GLN A 92 -9.96 12.60 -7.67
CA GLN A 92 -8.90 12.56 -6.66
C GLN A 92 -9.45 12.17 -5.27
N ARG A 93 -10.58 12.78 -4.86
CA ARG A 93 -11.27 12.43 -3.61
C ARG A 93 -11.67 10.95 -3.55
N ARG A 94 -12.21 10.40 -4.65
CA ARG A 94 -12.60 8.98 -4.75
C ARG A 94 -11.39 8.05 -4.72
N ILE A 95 -10.29 8.42 -5.37
CA ILE A 95 -9.03 7.67 -5.35
C ILE A 95 -8.48 7.58 -3.91
N GLU A 96 -8.39 8.71 -3.22
CA GLU A 96 -7.87 8.77 -1.84
C GLU A 96 -8.73 7.94 -0.87
N ALA A 97 -10.05 8.05 -0.98
CA ALA A 97 -10.98 7.26 -0.16
C ALA A 97 -10.79 5.75 -0.39
N ARG A 98 -10.70 5.31 -1.66
CA ARG A 98 -10.50 3.90 -2.00
C ARG A 98 -9.11 3.39 -1.62
N GLN A 99 -8.08 4.24 -1.71
CA GLN A 99 -6.74 3.90 -1.22
C GLN A 99 -6.72 3.72 0.30
N ALA A 100 -7.40 4.57 1.05
CA ALA A 100 -7.51 4.44 2.51
C ALA A 100 -8.23 3.14 2.89
N GLU A 101 -9.32 2.79 2.18
CA GLU A 101 -10.04 1.52 2.37
C GLU A 101 -9.15 0.30 2.09
N ILE A 102 -8.40 0.31 0.98
CA ILE A 102 -7.46 -0.77 0.64
C ILE A 102 -6.36 -0.91 1.70
N GLN A 103 -5.82 0.21 2.19
CA GLN A 103 -4.80 0.18 3.25
C GLN A 103 -5.34 -0.40 4.55
N GLU A 104 -6.59 -0.07 4.92
CA GLU A 104 -7.21 -0.60 6.13
C GLU A 104 -7.53 -2.08 6.00
N LEU A 105 -8.07 -2.51 4.85
CA LEU A 105 -8.26 -3.92 4.53
C LEU A 105 -6.92 -4.70 4.62
N ALA A 106 -5.86 -4.17 4.01
CA ALA A 106 -4.53 -4.77 4.04
C ALA A 106 -3.91 -4.86 5.45
N ARG A 107 -4.32 -3.99 6.39
CA ARG A 107 -3.95 -4.10 7.81
C ARG A 107 -4.75 -5.15 8.55
N SER A 108 -6.02 -5.31 8.18
CA SER A 108 -6.95 -6.20 8.87
C SER A 108 -6.89 -7.65 8.38
N GLU A 109 -6.44 -7.89 7.15
CA GLU A 109 -6.36 -9.24 6.58
C GLU A 109 -5.20 -10.03 7.21
N PRO A 110 -5.48 -11.19 7.84
CA PRO A 110 -4.43 -12.05 8.37
C PRO A 110 -3.62 -12.63 7.20
N LYS A 111 -2.32 -12.32 7.16
CA LYS A 111 -1.44 -12.91 6.16
C LYS A 111 -1.13 -14.35 6.53
N ALA A 112 -1.16 -15.23 5.53
CA ALA A 112 -0.75 -16.61 5.72
C ALA A 112 0.70 -16.66 6.22
N ASP A 113 0.96 -17.50 7.22
CA ASP A 113 2.30 -17.73 7.72
C ASP A 113 3.20 -18.24 6.59
N ILE A 114 4.17 -17.41 6.19
CA ILE A 114 5.15 -17.74 5.17
C ILE A 114 6.19 -18.75 5.67
N GLY A 115 6.13 -19.12 6.95
CA GLY A 115 7.08 -19.98 7.63
C GLY A 115 8.42 -19.29 7.89
N PHE A 116 9.16 -19.82 8.86
CA PHE A 116 10.46 -19.29 9.25
C PHE A 116 11.46 -19.22 8.07
N ASP A 117 11.46 -20.22 7.20
CA ASP A 117 12.33 -20.26 6.02
C ASP A 117 11.90 -19.26 4.93
N GLY A 118 10.59 -19.07 4.74
CA GLY A 118 10.05 -18.07 3.81
C GLY A 118 10.40 -16.65 4.26
N ALA A 119 10.26 -16.37 5.55
CA ALA A 119 10.68 -15.11 6.15
C ALA A 119 12.19 -14.91 6.01
N ARG A 120 13.01 -15.91 6.38
CA ARG A 120 14.47 -15.82 6.23
C ARG A 120 14.91 -15.55 4.78
N LYS A 121 14.22 -16.11 3.78
CA LYS A 121 14.50 -15.88 2.36
C LYS A 121 14.08 -14.47 1.91
N ALA A 122 12.93 -13.98 2.37
CA ALA A 122 12.46 -12.63 2.06
C ALA A 122 13.40 -11.53 2.61
N PHE A 123 14.10 -11.82 3.71
CA PHE A 123 14.90 -10.84 4.43
C PHE A 123 16.42 -11.11 4.39
N ALA A 124 16.89 -12.03 3.54
CA ALA A 124 18.30 -12.41 3.41
C ALA A 124 19.26 -11.26 3.03
N GLU A 125 18.74 -10.10 2.65
CA GLU A 125 19.51 -8.91 2.25
C GLU A 125 19.70 -7.88 3.38
N ALA A 126 19.17 -8.12 4.59
CA ALA A 126 19.35 -7.20 5.70
C ALA A 126 20.77 -7.30 6.29
N SER A 127 21.59 -6.26 6.09
CA SER A 127 22.95 -6.18 6.64
C SER A 127 22.96 -6.07 8.16
N THR A 128 23.83 -6.84 8.82
CA THR A 128 24.05 -6.75 10.27
C THR A 128 24.89 -5.51 10.62
N LEU A 129 24.46 -4.73 11.62
CA LEU A 129 25.15 -3.49 12.05
C LEU A 129 25.97 -3.71 13.33
N PHE A 130 25.36 -4.35 14.34
CA PHE A 130 26.00 -4.67 15.62
C PHE A 130 26.46 -6.13 15.68
N LYS A 131 27.49 -6.38 16.48
CA LYS A 131 28.03 -7.69 16.82
C LYS A 131 27.77 -8.02 18.28
N VAL A 132 27.80 -9.30 18.62
CA VAL A 132 27.76 -9.75 20.02
C VAL A 132 28.91 -9.14 20.79
N GLY A 133 28.60 -8.55 21.94
CA GLY A 133 29.52 -7.78 22.78
C GLY A 133 29.48 -6.27 22.57
N ASP A 134 28.85 -5.78 21.49
CA ASP A 134 28.72 -4.34 21.26
C ASP A 134 27.81 -3.70 22.32
N SER A 135 28.21 -2.53 22.80
CA SER A 135 27.36 -1.70 23.67
C SER A 135 26.43 -0.86 22.80
N VAL A 136 25.13 -0.95 23.09
CA VAL A 136 24.06 -0.25 22.35
C VAL A 136 23.13 0.46 23.31
N ARG A 137 22.32 1.38 22.78
CA ARG A 137 21.33 2.12 23.59
C ARG A 137 19.93 1.97 23.03
N VAL A 138 18.96 1.97 23.95
CA VAL A 138 17.53 2.12 23.67
C VAL A 138 17.01 3.24 24.56
N GLY A 139 16.74 4.40 23.96
CA GLY A 139 16.44 5.62 24.71
C GLY A 139 17.58 5.99 25.66
N GLN A 140 17.31 6.03 26.96
CA GLN A 140 18.33 6.36 27.97
C GLN A 140 19.09 5.14 28.50
N HIS A 141 18.68 3.93 28.16
CA HIS A 141 19.24 2.71 28.71
C HIS A 141 20.42 2.20 27.87
N SER A 142 21.49 1.79 28.55
CA SER A 142 22.63 1.10 27.93
C SER A 142 22.49 -0.41 28.10
N LEU A 143 22.76 -1.13 27.03
CA LEU A 143 22.60 -2.56 26.88
C LEU A 143 23.85 -3.14 26.22
N VAL A 144 24.06 -4.45 26.36
CA VAL A 144 25.07 -5.19 25.60
C VAL A 144 24.38 -6.17 24.68
N VAL A 145 24.78 -6.22 23.41
CA VAL A 145 24.28 -7.20 22.46
C VAL A 145 24.79 -8.58 22.86
N THR A 146 23.89 -9.50 23.19
CA THR A 146 24.21 -10.87 23.61
C THR A 146 23.90 -11.90 22.53
N GLY A 147 22.99 -11.58 21.60
CA GLY A 147 22.60 -12.45 20.49
C GLY A 147 22.95 -11.87 19.13
N GLU A 148 23.25 -12.75 18.18
CA GLU A 148 23.45 -12.37 16.78
C GLU A 148 22.20 -11.77 16.15
N TYR A 149 22.39 -10.93 15.12
CA TYR A 149 21.27 -10.44 14.31
C TYR A 149 20.61 -11.59 13.58
N LYS A 150 19.38 -11.92 13.98
CA LYS A 150 18.58 -12.95 13.33
C LYS A 150 17.11 -12.61 13.37
N LEU A 151 16.33 -13.42 12.68
CA LEU A 151 14.88 -13.33 12.71
C LEU A 151 14.37 -14.01 13.98
N TYR A 152 13.59 -13.28 14.76
CA TYR A 152 12.93 -13.78 15.96
C TYR A 152 11.42 -13.78 15.76
N LEU A 153 10.77 -14.72 16.43
CA LEU A 153 9.32 -14.72 16.59
C LEU A 153 8.98 -13.91 17.85
N VAL A 154 8.34 -12.76 17.66
CA VAL A 154 8.00 -11.83 18.73
C VAL A 154 6.49 -11.86 18.93
N ARG A 155 6.05 -12.25 20.13
CA ARG A 155 4.63 -12.22 20.48
C ARG A 155 4.19 -10.78 20.70
N ASP A 156 3.14 -10.38 20.02
CA ASP A 156 2.59 -9.03 20.07
C ASP A 156 1.07 -9.12 19.98
N LYS A 157 0.37 -8.30 20.78
CA LYS A 157 -1.10 -8.22 20.75
C LYS A 157 -1.63 -7.84 19.37
N ASP A 158 -0.85 -7.08 18.61
CA ASP A 158 -1.18 -6.58 17.27
C ASP A 158 -0.35 -7.27 16.18
N GLY A 159 0.15 -8.49 16.44
CA GLY A 159 0.99 -9.24 15.50
C GLY A 159 0.31 -9.52 14.15
N GLU A 160 1.09 -9.47 13.07
CA GLU A 160 0.68 -9.70 11.68
C GLU A 160 0.28 -11.16 11.40
N PHE A 161 0.92 -12.11 12.10
CA PHE A 161 0.68 -13.53 11.95
C PHE A 161 -0.08 -14.10 13.16
N VAL A 162 -0.82 -15.19 12.95
CA VAL A 162 -1.60 -15.87 14.00
C VAL A 162 -1.15 -17.33 14.08
N ASP A 163 -0.84 -17.80 15.29
CA ASP A 163 -0.46 -19.20 15.52
C ASP A 163 -1.69 -20.13 15.60
N SER A 164 -1.45 -21.44 15.66
CA SER A 164 -2.51 -22.46 15.76
C SER A 164 -3.36 -22.39 17.03
N LYS A 165 -2.97 -21.58 18.01
CA LYS A 165 -3.66 -21.35 19.29
C LYS A 165 -4.33 -19.98 19.35
N GLY A 166 -4.31 -19.20 18.25
CA GLY A 166 -4.88 -17.86 18.18
C GLY A 166 -4.00 -16.75 18.75
N GLY A 167 -2.76 -17.05 19.13
CA GLY A 167 -1.78 -16.05 19.56
C GLY A 167 -1.23 -15.27 18.37
N ARG A 168 -1.18 -13.93 18.48
CA ARG A 168 -0.63 -13.06 17.44
C ARG A 168 0.88 -12.86 17.64
N PHE A 169 1.62 -12.84 16.54
CA PHE A 169 3.07 -12.65 16.54
C PHE A 169 3.58 -11.96 15.28
N ASN A 170 4.79 -11.43 15.35
CA ASN A 170 5.54 -10.83 14.25
C ASN A 170 6.87 -11.56 14.06
N TYR A 171 7.31 -11.70 12.81
CA TYR A 171 8.69 -12.04 12.49
C TYR A 171 9.50 -10.75 12.42
N GLN A 172 10.39 -10.54 13.38
CA GLN A 172 11.19 -9.32 13.43
C GLN A 172 12.67 -9.63 13.48
N HIS A 173 13.43 -8.89 12.70
CA HIS A 173 14.88 -8.88 12.80
C HIS A 173 15.33 -7.94 13.91
N GLY A 174 16.30 -8.40 14.67
CA GLY A 174 16.83 -7.63 15.77
C GLY A 174 17.89 -8.40 16.51
N TYR A 175 18.14 -7.95 17.73
CA TYR A 175 19.18 -8.47 18.58
C TYR A 175 18.58 -8.86 19.93
N CYS A 176 19.11 -9.91 20.54
CA CYS A 176 18.97 -10.02 21.99
C CYS A 176 20.00 -9.09 22.63
N CYS A 177 19.53 -8.27 23.58
CA CYS A 177 20.38 -7.39 24.35
C CYS A 177 20.11 -7.58 25.84
N GLN A 178 21.18 -7.50 26.62
CA GLN A 178 21.13 -7.67 28.06
C GLN A 178 21.36 -6.33 28.77
N TYR A 179 20.52 -6.05 29.76
CA TYR A 179 20.71 -4.93 30.69
C TYR A 179 21.77 -5.24 31.74
N ARG A 180 22.26 -4.21 32.45
CA ARG A 180 23.24 -4.37 33.54
C ARG A 180 22.74 -5.25 34.70
N ASN A 181 21.43 -5.37 34.87
CA ASN A 181 20.83 -6.25 35.88
C ASN A 181 20.81 -7.74 35.46
N GLY A 182 21.28 -8.06 34.26
CA GLY A 182 21.33 -9.42 33.71
C GLY A 182 20.08 -9.85 32.95
N GLU A 183 19.04 -9.02 32.89
CA GLU A 183 17.83 -9.34 32.11
C GLU A 183 18.06 -9.16 30.62
N GLU A 184 17.59 -10.12 29.82
CA GLU A 184 17.78 -10.18 28.38
C GLU A 184 16.45 -9.98 27.66
N PHE A 185 16.43 -9.08 26.67
CA PHE A 185 15.25 -8.74 25.89
C PHE A 185 15.58 -8.69 24.40
N PHE A 186 14.58 -8.97 23.57
CA PHE A 186 14.69 -8.75 22.13
C PHE A 186 14.43 -7.27 21.81
N TYR A 187 15.29 -6.68 20.98
CA TYR A 187 15.08 -5.36 20.41
C TYR A 187 15.08 -5.41 18.88
N PRO A 188 14.05 -4.86 18.24
CA PRO A 188 14.08 -4.60 16.81
C PRO A 188 15.28 -3.73 16.48
N ALA A 189 15.94 -4.02 15.36
CA ALA A 189 17.15 -3.31 14.94
C ALA A 189 16.97 -1.78 15.00
N HIS A 190 15.87 -1.27 14.45
CA HIS A 190 15.56 0.17 14.40
C HIS A 190 15.45 0.89 15.75
N MET A 191 15.32 0.15 16.87
CA MET A 191 15.27 0.73 18.21
C MET A 191 16.67 0.87 18.84
N LEU A 192 17.69 0.23 18.27
CA LEU A 192 19.05 0.27 18.78
C LEU A 192 19.83 1.41 18.13
N SER A 193 20.50 2.20 18.95
CA SER A 193 21.48 3.18 18.54
C SER A 193 22.87 2.86 19.10
N ASN A 194 23.90 3.41 18.46
CA ASN A 194 25.22 3.53 19.08
C ASN A 194 25.21 4.62 20.18
N ASP A 195 26.37 4.84 20.82
CA ASP A 195 26.53 5.83 21.90
C ASP A 195 26.24 7.27 21.47
N ASP A 196 26.25 7.57 20.17
CA ASP A 196 25.97 8.89 19.61
C ASP A 196 24.45 9.23 19.60
N GLY A 197 23.58 8.27 19.92
CA GLY A 197 22.13 8.48 20.05
C GLY A 197 21.36 8.60 18.74
N GLU A 198 22.05 8.47 17.59
CA GLU A 198 21.43 8.47 16.27
C GLU A 198 20.86 7.08 15.92
N PRO A 199 19.61 6.97 15.40
CA PRO A 199 19.06 5.70 14.94
C PRO A 199 19.86 5.15 13.76
N THR A 200 20.73 4.17 14.01
CA THR A 200 21.70 3.68 13.01
C THR A 200 21.11 2.85 11.87
N HIS A 201 19.81 2.53 11.90
CA HIS A 201 19.17 1.61 10.95
C HIS A 201 18.50 2.26 9.73
N LEU A 202 18.45 3.59 9.63
CA LEU A 202 18.02 4.27 8.41
C LEU A 202 19.24 4.63 7.55
N ARG A 203 19.82 3.64 6.85
CA ARG A 203 20.65 3.93 5.67
C ARG A 203 19.78 3.86 4.43
N LEU A 204 19.71 4.99 3.71
CA LEU A 204 19.19 5.06 2.35
C LEU A 204 19.82 3.94 1.52
N VAL A 205 19.02 3.07 0.89
CA VAL A 205 19.51 2.09 -0.08
C VAL A 205 19.92 2.86 -1.34
N ALA A 206 21.14 3.37 -1.34
CA ALA A 206 21.77 3.96 -2.52
C ALA A 206 23.20 3.40 -2.64
N GLY A 207 23.31 2.27 -3.34
CA GLY A 207 24.59 1.75 -3.83
C GLY A 207 25.46 1.09 -2.76
N LYS A 208 26.17 0.04 -3.18
CA LYS A 208 27.17 -0.72 -2.42
C LYS A 208 28.05 0.21 -1.56
N SER A 209 27.90 0.14 -0.24
CA SER A 209 28.83 0.81 0.68
C SER A 209 30.17 0.06 0.66
N THR A 210 31.11 0.61 -0.08
CA THR A 210 32.55 0.35 -0.02
C THR A 210 33.17 0.92 1.25
N GLN A 211 32.65 0.57 2.43
CA GLN A 211 33.36 0.88 3.68
C GLN A 211 34.39 -0.21 3.95
N ALA A 212 35.63 0.13 3.60
CA ALA A 212 36.83 -0.64 3.89
C ALA A 212 36.86 -1.09 5.36
N LEU A 213 37.23 -2.36 5.55
CA LEU A 213 37.60 -2.93 6.84
C LEU A 213 38.56 -1.98 7.56
N ARG A 214 38.10 -1.35 8.65
CA ARG A 214 39.02 -0.68 9.58
C ARG A 214 39.80 -1.78 10.30
N PRO A 215 41.14 -1.74 10.32
CA PRO A 215 41.92 -2.62 11.17
C PRO A 215 41.77 -2.12 12.61
N MET A 216 41.15 -2.92 13.49
CA MET A 216 41.25 -2.67 14.93
C MET A 216 42.50 -3.35 15.47
N MET A 217 43.39 -2.50 15.97
CA MET A 217 44.65 -2.79 16.60
C MET A 217 44.52 -3.80 17.76
N GLU A 218 45.50 -4.69 17.82
CA GLU A 218 45.80 -5.51 19.00
C GLU A 218 45.99 -4.61 20.22
N PHE A 219 45.09 -4.69 21.20
CA PHE A 219 45.40 -4.23 22.55
C PHE A 219 46.19 -5.35 23.23
N ARG A 220 47.52 -5.24 23.16
CA ARG A 220 48.44 -5.99 24.03
C ARG A 220 48.40 -5.37 25.43
N GLU A 221 48.29 -6.26 26.41
CA GLU A 221 48.64 -6.01 27.80
C GLU A 221 50.08 -5.47 27.96
N ARG A 222 50.27 -4.65 29.01
CA ARG A 222 51.48 -4.16 29.71
C ARG A 222 51.33 -2.65 29.94
N GLU A 223 51.59 -2.05 31.09
CA GLU A 223 52.18 -2.46 32.35
C GLU A 223 51.94 -1.29 33.35
N ARG A 224 51.78 -1.62 34.64
CA ARG A 224 52.31 -0.90 35.81
C ARG A 224 52.35 0.65 35.78
N MET A 225 51.51 1.26 36.62
CA MET A 225 51.94 2.10 37.74
C MET A 225 50.95 1.98 38.89
#